data_AF-A0A8S0UE58-F1
#
_entry.id   AF-A0A8S0UE58-F1
#
_cell.length_a   1.000
_cell.length_b   1.000
_cell.length_c   1.000
_cell.angle_alpha   90.00
_cell.angle_beta   90.00
_cell.angle_gamma   90.00
#
_symmetry.space_group_name_H-M   'P 1'
#
loop_
_entity.id
_entity.type
_entity.pdbx_description
1 polymer ?
#
loop_
_entity_poly.entity_id
_entity_poly.type
_entity_poly.pdbx_seq_one_letter_code
_entity_poly.pdbx_strand_id
1 'polypeptide(L)'
;MEEKQQRHFVLVHGACLGAWCWYKLQPLLEAAGHRVTVFDLSASGIDPKSLNELRTFTDYTLPLFKVMDSISPDEKVVLVGHSLGGMNLAFAMEKYPLKISAAVFVTAYMPDTVHRPSYVLEQTPPQDSLDTQFIQFGRPEDKLTAMFFGPKYISRMYRLCSPEVK
;
A
#
# COMPACT_ATOMS: atom_id res chain seq x y z
N MET A 1 -9.00 0.92 34.72
CA MET A 1 -7.89 0.88 33.75
C MET A 1 -8.40 0.07 32.57
N GLU A 2 -8.60 0.69 31.41
CA GLU A 2 -8.86 -0.08 30.19
C GLU A 2 -7.64 -0.94 29.89
N GLU A 3 -7.80 -2.25 29.84
CA GLU A 3 -6.78 -3.12 29.26
C GLU A 3 -6.57 -2.69 27.81
N LYS A 4 -5.41 -2.11 27.50
CA LYS A 4 -5.03 -1.83 26.12
C LYS A 4 -4.93 -3.15 25.38
N GLN A 5 -5.96 -3.48 24.63
CA GLN A 5 -6.00 -4.71 23.86
C GLN A 5 -4.90 -4.68 22.79
N GLN A 6 -3.96 -5.62 22.87
CA GLN A 6 -2.94 -5.78 21.84
C GLN A 6 -3.59 -6.10 20.50
N ARG A 7 -3.09 -5.47 19.43
CA ARG A 7 -3.54 -5.65 18.05
C ARG A 7 -2.33 -5.95 17.18
N HIS A 8 -2.57 -6.58 16.04
CA HIS A 8 -1.59 -6.76 14.99
C HIS A 8 -1.95 -5.86 13.81
N PHE A 9 -1.09 -4.89 13.50
CA PHE A 9 -1.22 -4.00 12.36
C PHE A 9 -0.42 -4.55 11.17
N VAL A 10 -1.04 -4.60 10.00
CA VAL A 10 -0.36 -4.93 8.74
C VAL A 10 -0.38 -3.66 7.88
N LEU A 11 0.80 -3.08 7.66
CA LEU A 11 0.95 -1.77 7.01
C LEU A 11 1.33 -1.94 5.53
N VAL A 12 0.49 -1.41 4.64
CA VAL A 12 0.61 -1.55 3.18
C VAL A 12 0.89 -0.18 2.56
N HIS A 13 2.06 -0.04 1.94
CA HIS A 13 2.50 1.21 1.33
C HIS A 13 1.75 1.53 0.02
N GLY A 14 1.93 2.76 -0.48
CA GLY A 14 1.35 3.22 -1.75
C GLY A 14 2.29 3.02 -2.95
N ALA A 15 1.85 3.49 -4.12
CA ALA A 15 2.63 3.45 -5.36
C ALA A 15 4.00 4.16 -5.19
N CYS A 16 5.04 3.62 -5.84
CA CYS A 16 6.41 4.18 -5.85
C CYS A 16 7.06 4.31 -4.44
N LEU A 17 6.48 3.69 -3.42
CA LEU A 17 7.02 3.61 -2.07
C LEU A 17 7.48 2.17 -1.77
N GLY A 18 7.85 1.92 -0.52
CA GLY A 18 8.14 0.61 0.04
C GLY A 18 7.87 0.61 1.54
N ALA A 19 8.17 -0.50 2.21
CA ALA A 19 8.10 -0.69 3.66
C ALA A 19 8.74 0.48 4.43
N TRP A 20 9.83 1.01 3.89
CA TRP A 20 10.58 2.14 4.44
C TRP A 20 9.72 3.36 4.78
N CYS A 21 8.58 3.59 4.10
CA CYS A 21 7.74 4.76 4.39
C CYS A 21 7.10 4.72 5.78
N TRP A 22 7.04 3.54 6.41
CA TRP A 22 6.44 3.34 7.74
C TRP A 22 7.44 3.46 8.90
N TYR A 23 8.70 3.80 8.64
CA TYR A 23 9.79 3.76 9.63
C TYR A 23 9.52 4.58 10.91
N LYS A 24 8.74 5.68 10.81
CA LYS A 24 8.35 6.46 12.00
C LYS A 24 7.15 5.90 12.73
N LEU A 25 6.21 5.27 12.02
CA LEU A 25 4.95 4.78 12.61
C LEU A 25 5.13 3.43 13.29
N GLN A 26 5.89 2.53 12.68
CA GLN A 26 6.16 1.20 13.22
C GLN A 26 6.63 1.23 14.68
N PRO A 27 7.70 1.96 15.05
CA PRO A 27 8.18 1.98 16.43
C PRO A 27 7.18 2.61 17.41
N LEU A 28 6.33 3.54 16.96
CA LEU A 28 5.29 4.14 17.80
C LEU A 28 4.18 3.15 18.14
N LEU A 29 3.76 2.33 17.17
CA LEU A 29 2.77 1.27 17.37
C LEU A 29 3.34 0.15 18.25
N GLU A 30 4.59 -0.25 18.01
CA GLU A 30 5.30 -1.23 18.83
C GLU A 30 5.48 -0.76 20.28
N ALA A 31 5.88 0.50 20.49
CA ALA A 31 5.98 1.12 21.82
C ALA A 31 4.63 1.21 22.54
N ALA A 32 3.52 1.29 21.80
CA ALA A 32 2.17 1.21 22.36
C ALA A 32 1.72 -0.22 22.71
N GLY A 33 2.56 -1.23 22.47
CA GLY A 33 2.31 -2.64 22.79
C GLY A 33 1.69 -3.45 21.66
N HIS A 34 1.60 -2.91 20.44
CA HIS A 34 1.03 -3.60 19.29
C HIS A 34 2.09 -4.41 18.51
N ARG A 35 1.66 -5.45 17.79
CA ARG A 35 2.48 -6.11 16.78
C ARG A 35 2.33 -5.38 15.45
N VAL A 36 3.41 -5.25 14.69
CA VAL A 36 3.38 -4.57 13.39
C VAL A 36 4.11 -5.43 12.37
N THR A 37 3.45 -5.68 11.24
CA THR A 37 4.08 -6.25 10.05
C THR A 37 4.16 -5.18 8.98
N VAL A 38 5.38 -4.92 8.52
CA VAL A 38 5.69 -4.00 7.41
C VAL A 38 6.48 -4.80 6.38
N PHE A 39 6.15 -4.64 5.11
CA PHE A 39 6.73 -5.41 4.02
C PHE A 39 6.67 -4.61 2.70
N ASP A 40 7.47 -5.03 1.73
CA ASP A 40 7.43 -4.50 0.37
C ASP A 40 6.44 -5.28 -0.50
N LEU A 41 5.61 -4.56 -1.26
CA LEU A 41 4.85 -5.12 -2.38
C LEU A 41 5.81 -5.51 -3.53
N SER A 42 5.34 -6.29 -4.50
CA SER A 42 6.21 -6.75 -5.59
C SER A 42 6.77 -5.54 -6.35
N ALA A 43 8.05 -5.61 -6.74
CA ALA A 43 8.79 -4.55 -7.42
C ALA A 43 8.78 -3.18 -6.70
N SER A 44 8.66 -3.20 -5.37
CA SER A 44 8.65 -2.01 -4.51
C SER A 44 9.74 -2.08 -3.45
N GLY A 45 10.18 -0.92 -2.94
CA GLY A 45 11.23 -0.86 -1.92
C GLY A 45 12.50 -1.61 -2.34
N ILE A 46 12.86 -2.66 -1.59
CA ILE A 46 14.02 -3.51 -1.88
C ILE A 46 13.64 -4.87 -2.50
N ASP A 47 12.37 -5.09 -2.87
CA ASP A 47 11.95 -6.31 -3.57
C ASP A 47 12.72 -6.42 -4.91
N PRO A 48 13.36 -7.57 -5.19
CA PRO A 48 14.27 -7.70 -6.34
C PRO A 48 13.53 -7.81 -7.67
N LYS A 49 12.20 -7.94 -7.68
CA LYS A 49 11.45 -8.07 -8.93
C LYS A 49 11.49 -6.78 -9.72
N SER A 50 11.60 -6.92 -11.03
CA SER A 50 11.37 -5.83 -11.97
C SER A 50 9.88 -5.63 -12.22
N LEU A 51 9.46 -4.39 -12.50
CA LEU A 51 8.11 -4.08 -12.98
C LEU A 51 7.73 -4.90 -14.24
N ASN A 52 8.70 -5.35 -15.04
CA ASN A 52 8.48 -6.22 -16.21
C ASN A 52 7.91 -7.61 -15.86
N GLU A 53 8.10 -8.05 -14.62
CA GLU A 53 7.63 -9.35 -14.14
C GLU A 53 6.18 -9.30 -13.64
N LEU A 54 5.60 -8.09 -13.52
CA LEU A 54 4.24 -7.89 -13.04
C LEU A 54 3.31 -7.66 -14.22
N ARG A 55 2.23 -8.44 -14.33
CA ARG A 55 1.24 -8.32 -15.41
C ARG A 55 -0.13 -7.91 -14.90
N THR A 56 -0.39 -8.12 -13.61
CA THR A 56 -1.67 -7.84 -12.97
C THR A 56 -1.48 -7.13 -11.64
N PHE A 57 -2.53 -6.48 -11.17
CA PHE A 57 -2.54 -5.91 -9.82
C PHE A 57 -2.45 -6.98 -8.72
N THR A 58 -2.87 -8.21 -9.03
CA THR A 58 -2.67 -9.37 -8.15
C THR A 58 -1.19 -9.73 -7.99
N ASP A 59 -0.39 -9.66 -9.07
CA ASP A 59 1.06 -9.87 -8.99
C ASP A 59 1.72 -8.83 -8.08
N TYR A 60 1.27 -7.58 -8.17
CA TYR A 60 1.69 -6.49 -7.28
C TYR A 60 1.33 -6.78 -5.81
N THR A 61 0.12 -7.28 -5.56
CA THR A 61 -0.43 -7.56 -4.23
C THR A 61 0.09 -8.85 -3.60
N LEU A 62 0.79 -9.71 -4.35
CA LEU A 62 1.19 -11.05 -3.91
C LEU A 62 1.89 -11.09 -2.53
N PRO A 63 2.82 -10.17 -2.17
CA PRO A 63 3.43 -10.18 -0.84
C PRO A 63 2.43 -10.00 0.29
N LEU A 64 1.38 -9.17 0.10
CA LEU A 64 0.32 -9.01 1.10
C LEU A 64 -0.43 -10.33 1.31
N PHE A 65 -0.72 -11.07 0.24
CA PHE A 65 -1.35 -12.38 0.37
C PHE A 65 -0.48 -13.37 1.14
N LYS A 66 0.83 -13.39 0.89
CA LYS A 66 1.77 -14.23 1.65
C LYS A 66 1.77 -13.87 3.15
N VAL A 67 1.74 -12.57 3.47
CA VAL A 67 1.61 -12.11 4.87
C VAL A 67 0.29 -12.61 5.48
N MET A 68 -0.83 -12.42 4.78
CA MET A 68 -2.16 -12.86 5.26
C MET A 68 -2.28 -14.39 5.37
N ASP A 69 -1.61 -15.16 4.51
CA ASP A 69 -1.55 -16.62 4.59
C ASP A 69 -0.75 -17.09 5.81
N SER A 70 0.31 -16.35 6.19
CA SER A 70 1.15 -16.68 7.35
C SER A 70 0.49 -16.40 8.71
N ILE A 71 -0.54 -15.56 8.75
CA ILE A 71 -1.30 -15.23 9.96
C ILE A 71 -2.19 -16.41 10.36
N SER A 72 -2.19 -16.75 11.66
CA SER A 72 -3.03 -17.83 12.22
C SER A 72 -4.51 -17.65 11.86
N PRO A 73 -5.26 -18.73 11.55
CA PRO A 73 -6.70 -18.65 11.26
C PRO A 73 -7.54 -17.96 12.34
N ASP A 74 -7.15 -18.09 13.62
CA ASP A 74 -7.86 -17.52 14.76
C ASP A 74 -7.44 -16.07 15.08
N GLU A 75 -6.43 -15.56 14.38
CA GLU A 75 -5.92 -14.21 14.57
C GLU A 75 -6.57 -13.22 13.59
N LYS A 76 -6.96 -12.05 14.11
CA LYS A 76 -7.43 -10.92 13.31
C LYS A 76 -6.45 -9.75 13.33
N VAL A 77 -6.23 -9.15 12.17
CA VAL A 77 -5.36 -7.98 12.01
C VAL A 77 -6.13 -6.70 11.73
N VAL A 78 -5.50 -5.57 11.97
CA VAL A 78 -5.91 -4.26 11.45
C VAL A 78 -5.09 -3.99 10.19
N LEU A 79 -5.76 -3.96 9.04
CA LEU A 79 -5.11 -3.78 7.75
C LEU A 79 -5.10 -2.29 7.41
N VAL A 80 -3.93 -1.70 7.17
CA VAL A 80 -3.77 -0.26 6.95
C VAL A 80 -3.15 -0.03 5.58
N GLY A 81 -3.86 0.66 4.69
CA GLY A 81 -3.41 0.94 3.32
C GLY A 81 -3.25 2.43 3.09
N HIS A 82 -2.09 2.84 2.58
CA HIS A 82 -1.82 4.22 2.20
C HIS A 82 -1.92 4.42 0.69
N SER A 83 -2.61 5.47 0.22
CA SER A 83 -2.70 5.83 -1.20
C SER A 83 -3.17 4.63 -2.07
N LEU A 84 -2.38 4.19 -3.06
CA LEU A 84 -2.67 3.00 -3.86
C LEU A 84 -2.82 1.71 -3.02
N GLY A 85 -2.21 1.66 -1.84
CA GLY A 85 -2.32 0.55 -0.89
C GLY A 85 -3.78 0.22 -0.51
N GLY A 86 -4.69 1.20 -0.59
CA GLY A 86 -6.12 0.95 -0.38
C GLY A 86 -6.73 -0.02 -1.40
N MET A 87 -6.24 -0.04 -2.64
CA MET A 87 -6.65 -1.04 -3.63
C MET A 87 -6.18 -2.44 -3.23
N ASN A 88 -4.94 -2.57 -2.71
CA ASN A 88 -4.42 -3.85 -2.22
C ASN A 88 -5.22 -4.37 -1.01
N LEU A 89 -5.68 -3.46 -0.14
CA LEU A 89 -6.59 -3.78 0.96
C LEU A 89 -7.88 -4.43 0.47
N ALA A 90 -8.54 -3.86 -0.54
CA ALA A 90 -9.79 -4.42 -1.07
C ALA A 90 -9.61 -5.87 -1.56
N PHE A 91 -8.49 -6.18 -2.22
CA PHE A 91 -8.15 -7.53 -2.68
C PHE A 91 -7.94 -8.49 -1.49
N ALA A 92 -7.29 -8.04 -0.43
CA ALA A 92 -7.10 -8.84 0.78
C ALA A 92 -8.41 -9.01 1.57
N MET A 93 -9.30 -8.02 1.58
CA MET A 93 -10.61 -8.09 2.22
C MET A 93 -11.52 -9.10 1.55
N GLU A 94 -11.49 -9.17 0.21
CA GLU A 94 -12.24 -10.19 -0.54
C GLU A 94 -11.71 -11.59 -0.25
N LYS A 95 -10.39 -11.77 -0.21
CA LYS A 95 -9.76 -13.09 -0.05
C LYS A 95 -9.71 -13.60 1.40
N TYR A 96 -9.58 -12.69 2.38
CA TYR A 96 -9.37 -13.02 3.81
C TYR A 96 -10.33 -12.29 4.76
N PRO A 97 -11.65 -12.25 4.50
CA PRO A 97 -12.58 -11.42 5.25
C PRO A 97 -12.62 -11.76 6.75
N LEU A 98 -12.38 -13.03 7.11
CA LEU A 98 -12.42 -13.50 8.50
C LEU A 98 -11.15 -13.16 9.31
N LYS A 99 -10.03 -12.86 8.64
CA LYS A 99 -8.75 -12.50 9.29
C LYS A 99 -8.58 -10.99 9.52
N ILE A 100 -9.57 -10.17 9.14
CA ILE A 100 -9.47 -8.71 9.20
C ILE A 100 -10.49 -8.20 10.22
N SER A 101 -9.99 -7.52 11.27
CA SER A 101 -10.82 -6.88 12.29
C SER A 101 -11.29 -5.48 11.87
N ALA A 102 -10.44 -4.76 11.14
CA ALA A 102 -10.73 -3.45 10.57
C ALA A 102 -9.80 -3.20 9.37
N ALA A 103 -10.30 -2.45 8.38
CA ALA A 103 -9.51 -1.93 7.28
C ALA A 103 -9.45 -0.39 7.37
N VAL A 104 -8.25 0.18 7.32
CA VAL A 104 -8.00 1.61 7.49
C VAL A 104 -7.40 2.16 6.19
N PHE A 105 -8.14 3.07 5.55
CA PHE A 105 -7.76 3.71 4.29
C PHE A 105 -7.13 5.08 4.59
N VAL A 106 -5.79 5.15 4.65
CA VAL A 106 -5.05 6.37 4.99
C VAL A 106 -4.74 7.14 3.71
N THR A 107 -5.47 8.23 3.47
CA THR A 107 -5.38 9.03 2.23
C THR A 107 -5.33 8.13 0.99
N ALA A 108 -6.19 7.11 0.99
CA ALA A 108 -6.11 5.96 0.09
C ALA A 108 -7.32 5.84 -0.81
N TYR A 109 -7.14 5.13 -1.93
CA TYR A 109 -8.25 4.76 -2.78
C TYR A 109 -9.09 3.66 -2.11
N MET A 110 -10.39 3.92 -1.98
CA MET A 110 -11.35 2.95 -1.43
C MET A 110 -12.33 2.58 -2.54
N PRO A 111 -12.13 1.44 -3.23
CA PRO A 111 -13.06 1.00 -4.26
C PRO A 111 -14.39 0.56 -3.64
N ASP A 112 -15.47 0.70 -4.40
CA ASP A 112 -16.76 0.10 -4.07
C ASP A 112 -16.88 -1.32 -4.67
N THR A 113 -18.01 -1.98 -4.41
CA THR A 113 -18.31 -3.33 -4.91
C THR A 113 -19.21 -3.34 -6.15
N VAL A 114 -19.61 -2.18 -6.66
CA VAL A 114 -20.55 -2.02 -7.78
C VAL A 114 -19.79 -1.85 -9.09
N HIS A 115 -18.72 -1.06 -9.08
CA HIS A 115 -17.93 -0.71 -10.23
C HIS A 115 -16.67 -1.58 -10.33
N ARG A 116 -16.08 -1.61 -11.53
CA ARG A 116 -14.77 -2.23 -11.72
C ARG A 116 -13.72 -1.55 -10.83
N PRO A 117 -12.70 -2.27 -10.31
CA PRO A 117 -11.72 -1.70 -9.38
C PRO A 117 -11.04 -0.41 -9.86
N SER A 118 -10.79 -0.26 -11.17
CA SER A 118 -10.14 0.94 -11.71
C SER A 118 -11.02 2.20 -11.66
N TYR A 119 -12.34 2.07 -11.44
CA TYR A 119 -13.27 3.19 -11.45
C TYR A 119 -12.88 4.27 -10.43
N VAL A 120 -12.47 3.90 -9.21
CA VAL A 120 -12.06 4.86 -8.18
C VAL A 120 -10.83 5.68 -8.60
N LEU A 121 -9.93 5.09 -9.40
CA LEU A 121 -8.77 5.78 -9.95
C LEU A 121 -9.20 6.76 -11.06
N GLU A 122 -10.16 6.35 -11.89
CA GLU A 122 -10.70 7.16 -13.00
C GLU A 122 -11.53 8.35 -12.52
N GLN A 123 -12.18 8.25 -11.36
CA GLN A 123 -12.91 9.36 -10.73
C GLN A 123 -12.00 10.38 -10.04
N THR A 124 -10.71 10.07 -9.92
CA THR A 124 -9.77 11.00 -9.29
C THR A 124 -9.53 12.17 -10.24
N PRO A 125 -9.85 13.42 -9.84
CA PRO A 125 -9.62 14.58 -10.68
C PRO A 125 -8.16 14.63 -11.10
N PRO A 126 -7.83 15.14 -12.30
CA PRO A 126 -6.45 15.35 -12.70
C PRO A 126 -5.75 16.19 -11.62
N GLN A 127 -4.93 15.53 -10.80
CA GLN A 127 -4.06 16.25 -9.88
C GLN A 127 -3.00 16.92 -10.73
N ASP A 128 -2.55 18.08 -10.29
CA ASP A 128 -1.34 18.69 -10.80
C ASP A 128 -0.18 17.72 -10.55
N SER A 129 0.08 16.91 -11.57
CA SER A 129 1.06 15.83 -11.58
C SER A 129 2.48 16.38 -11.52
N LEU A 130 2.63 17.71 -11.61
CA LEU A 130 3.89 18.45 -11.62
C LEU A 130 4.88 17.81 -12.61
N ASP A 131 5.88 17.10 -12.10
CA ASP A 131 6.93 16.42 -12.87
C ASP A 131 6.80 14.89 -12.84
N THR A 132 5.63 14.36 -12.46
CA THR A 132 5.31 12.93 -12.54
C THR A 132 5.19 12.48 -14.00
N GLN A 133 5.84 11.36 -14.32
CA GLN A 133 5.86 10.80 -15.66
C GLN A 133 5.14 9.45 -15.69
N PHE A 134 4.42 9.20 -16.79
CA PHE A 134 3.85 7.91 -17.13
C PHE A 134 4.61 7.36 -18.34
N ILE A 135 5.34 6.27 -18.15
CA ILE A 135 6.28 5.74 -19.12
C ILE A 135 5.76 4.39 -19.61
N GLN A 136 5.58 4.24 -20.92
CA GLN A 136 5.28 2.93 -21.51
C GLN A 136 6.54 2.07 -21.47
N PHE A 137 6.39 0.81 -21.09
CA PHE A 137 7.51 -0.13 -20.99
C PHE A 137 7.07 -1.54 -21.40
N GLY A 138 8.03 -2.46 -21.52
CA GLY A 138 7.78 -3.80 -22.07
C GLY A 138 7.62 -3.80 -23.58
N ARG A 139 6.96 -4.82 -24.14
CA ARG A 139 6.71 -4.89 -25.58
C ARG A 139 5.51 -4.02 -25.96
N PRO A 140 5.44 -3.46 -27.18
CA PRO A 140 4.33 -2.61 -27.62
C PRO A 140 2.93 -3.23 -27.43
N GLU A 141 2.82 -4.55 -27.55
CA GLU A 141 1.60 -5.30 -27.34
C GLU A 141 1.14 -5.38 -25.87
N ASP A 142 2.05 -5.23 -24.90
CA ASP A 142 1.76 -5.43 -23.48
C ASP A 142 1.04 -4.21 -22.85
N LYS A 143 1.15 -3.03 -23.47
CA LYS A 143 0.56 -1.76 -23.00
C LYS A 143 0.85 -1.46 -21.51
N LEU A 144 2.02 -1.83 -21.01
CA LEU A 144 2.38 -1.60 -19.60
C LEU A 144 2.82 -0.15 -19.37
N THR A 145 2.28 0.44 -18.31
CA THR A 145 2.58 1.82 -17.93
C THR A 145 3.24 1.86 -16.55
N ALA A 146 4.45 2.41 -16.49
CA ALA A 146 5.14 2.70 -15.24
C ALA A 146 4.82 4.15 -14.82
N MET A 147 4.74 4.38 -13.53
CA MET A 147 4.57 5.70 -12.94
C MET A 147 5.88 6.08 -12.25
N PHE A 148 6.39 7.28 -12.54
CA PHE A 148 7.57 7.84 -11.92
C PHE A 148 7.21 9.18 -11.26
N PHE A 149 7.27 9.24 -9.93
CA PHE A 149 7.07 10.48 -9.20
C PHE A 149 8.31 11.36 -9.25
N GLY A 150 8.17 12.54 -9.85
CA GLY A 150 9.26 13.53 -9.90
C GLY A 150 9.49 14.24 -8.56
N PRO A 151 10.66 14.86 -8.36
CA PRO A 151 11.03 15.50 -7.12
C PRO A 151 10.09 16.66 -6.71
N LYS A 152 9.51 17.41 -7.65
CA LYS A 152 8.55 18.48 -7.32
C LYS A 152 7.26 17.88 -6.76
N TYR A 153 6.78 16.80 -7.36
CA TYR A 153 5.60 16.07 -6.88
C TYR A 153 5.84 15.48 -5.49
N ILE A 154 6.96 14.77 -5.28
CA ILE A 154 7.33 14.21 -3.97
C ILE A 154 7.46 15.32 -2.91
N SER A 155 8.12 16.43 -3.22
CA SER A 155 8.25 17.58 -2.30
C SER A 155 6.89 18.15 -1.90
N ARG A 156 5.93 18.20 -2.83
CA ARG A 156 4.56 18.62 -2.53
C ARG A 156 3.83 17.62 -1.63
N MET A 157 3.93 16.31 -1.91
CA MET A 157 3.30 15.26 -1.11
C MET A 157 3.78 15.29 0.34
N TYR A 158 5.09 15.44 0.54
CA TYR A 158 5.70 15.38 1.87
C TYR A 158 6.03 16.77 2.44
N ARG A 159 5.40 17.84 1.94
CA ARG A 159 5.66 19.24 2.35
C ARG A 159 5.46 19.46 3.85
N LEU A 160 4.55 18.72 4.47
CA LEU A 160 4.23 18.83 5.90
C LEU A 160 4.98 17.80 6.77
N CYS A 161 5.84 16.97 6.18
CA CYS A 161 6.67 16.07 6.96
C CYS A 161 7.77 16.86 7.65
N SER A 162 7.97 16.56 8.93
CA SER A 162 9.11 17.06 9.70
C SER A 162 10.41 16.68 8.97
N PRO A 163 11.43 17.56 8.93
CA PRO A 163 12.77 17.18 8.49
C PRO A 163 13.23 15.90 9.18
N GLU A 164 13.97 15.06 8.47
CA GLU A 164 14.68 13.96 9.12
C GLU A 164 15.77 14.57 9.98
N VAL A 165 15.70 14.33 11.30
CA VAL A 165 16.78 14.71 12.20
C VAL A 165 17.94 13.77 11.89
N LYS A 166 19.04 14.32 11.38
CA LYS A 166 20.28 13.59 11.12
C LYS A 166 20.96 13.17 12.42
#